data_AF-A0A1W6MKB5-F1
#
_entry.id   AF-A0A1W6MKB5-F1
#
_cell.length_a   1.000
_cell.length_b   1.000
_cell.length_c   1.000
_cell.angle_alpha   90.00
_cell.angle_beta   90.00
_cell.angle_gamma   90.00
#
_symmetry.space_group_name_H-M   'P 1'
#
loop_
_entity.id
_entity.type
_entity.pdbx_description
1 polymer ?
#
loop_
_entity_poly.entity_id
_entity_poly.type
_entity_poly.pdbx_seq_one_letter_code
_entity_poly.pdbx_strand_id
1 'polypeptide(L)'
;MKTSVLESHRLLIVNAFAKAETELREANITKISKYKMAERVSHYLTSNGFSYGYRSLTNLYNDAMTEGQIVVIKQTQVIELLSMYLGYEEFAEFRLYTKKNTSDPSKTNHEPVDPN
;
A
#
# COMPACT_ATOMS: atom_id res chain seq x y z
N MET A 1 -11.01 18.12 -8.27
CA MET A 1 -11.32 16.76 -7.76
C MET A 1 -10.34 15.67 -8.21
N LYS A 2 -9.74 15.71 -9.41
CA LYS A 2 -8.83 14.65 -9.92
C LYS A 2 -7.55 14.43 -9.09
N THR A 3 -6.98 15.47 -8.47
CA THR A 3 -5.72 15.40 -7.71
C THR A 3 -5.79 14.48 -6.49
N SER A 4 -6.92 14.44 -5.78
CA SER A 4 -7.09 13.64 -4.55
C SER A 4 -7.14 12.13 -4.82
N VAL A 5 -7.66 11.71 -5.97
CA VAL A 5 -7.75 10.28 -6.34
C VAL A 5 -6.37 9.75 -6.73
N LEU A 6 -5.59 10.55 -7.46
CA LEU A 6 -4.21 10.21 -7.84
C LEU A 6 -3.33 10.02 -6.60
N GLU A 7 -3.48 10.90 -5.60
CA GLU A 7 -2.76 10.76 -4.33
C GLU A 7 -3.18 9.49 -3.58
N SER A 8 -4.47 9.12 -3.66
CA SER A 8 -4.96 7.87 -3.05
C SER A 8 -4.33 6.64 -3.71
N HIS A 9 -4.14 6.63 -5.03
CA HIS A 9 -3.49 5.50 -5.72
C HIS A 9 -2.02 5.38 -5.32
N ARG A 10 -1.33 6.51 -5.18
CA ARG A 10 0.04 6.57 -4.68
C ARG A 10 0.15 6.00 -3.27
N LEU A 11 -0.69 6.47 -2.35
CA LEU A 11 -0.70 5.97 -0.96
C LEU A 11 -1.06 4.49 -0.90
N LEU A 12 -1.98 4.03 -1.75
CA LEU A 12 -2.40 2.63 -1.78
C LEU A 12 -1.22 1.70 -2.11
N ILE A 13 -0.45 2.00 -3.16
CA ILE A 13 0.69 1.16 -3.54
C ILE A 13 1.83 1.23 -2.52
N VAL A 14 2.10 2.42 -1.94
CA VAL A 14 3.14 2.61 -0.92
C VAL A 14 2.81 1.81 0.33
N ASN A 15 1.59 1.93 0.85
CA ASN A 15 1.16 1.21 2.04
C ASN A 15 1.13 -0.31 1.79
N ALA A 16 0.72 -0.76 0.60
CA ALA A 16 0.75 -2.18 0.27
C ALA A 16 2.18 -2.75 0.31
N PHE A 17 3.16 -2.01 -0.20
CA PHE A 17 4.57 -2.42 -0.11
C PHE A 17 5.09 -2.37 1.33
N ALA A 18 4.71 -1.37 2.12
CA ALA A 18 5.07 -1.31 3.53
C ALA A 18 4.51 -2.49 4.33
N LYS A 19 3.24 -2.86 4.12
CA LYS A 19 2.63 -4.05 4.73
C LYS A 19 3.35 -5.33 4.30
N ALA A 20 3.66 -5.47 3.01
CA ALA A 20 4.43 -6.60 2.50
C ALA A 20 5.83 -6.69 3.13
N GLU A 21 6.50 -5.56 3.36
CA GLU A 21 7.76 -5.54 4.09
C GLU A 21 7.59 -6.09 5.52
N THR A 22 6.59 -5.62 6.25
CA THR A 22 6.28 -6.09 7.61
C THR A 22 6.03 -7.60 7.64
N GLU A 23 5.16 -8.11 6.76
CA GLU A 23 4.87 -9.55 6.68
C GLU A 23 6.12 -10.39 6.36
N LEU A 24 7.01 -9.88 5.49
CA LEU A 24 8.27 -10.56 5.18
C LEU A 24 9.25 -10.54 6.37
N ARG A 25 9.28 -9.45 7.16
CA ARG A 25 10.07 -9.37 8.39
C ARG A 25 9.55 -10.35 9.44
N GLU A 26 8.24 -10.43 9.61
CA GLU A 26 7.57 -11.40 10.50
C GLU A 26 7.85 -12.85 10.10
N ALA A 27 8.01 -13.10 8.80
CA ALA A 27 8.46 -14.39 8.26
C ALA A 27 9.97 -14.65 8.40
N ASN A 28 10.70 -13.85 9.21
CA ASN A 28 12.15 -13.93 9.42
C ASN A 28 13.00 -13.75 8.15
N ILE A 29 12.48 -13.08 7.13
CA ILE A 29 13.24 -12.79 5.91
C ILE A 29 14.08 -11.53 6.16
N THR A 30 15.38 -11.72 6.36
CA THR A 30 16.32 -10.63 6.72
C THR A 30 16.70 -9.73 5.55
N LYS A 31 16.76 -10.27 4.33
CA LYS A 31 17.04 -9.51 3.10
C LYS A 31 15.77 -9.34 2.27
N ILE A 32 15.12 -8.19 2.47
CA ILE A 32 13.91 -7.79 1.76
C ILE A 32 14.30 -6.84 0.63
N SER A 33 13.89 -7.18 -0.58
CA SER A 33 14.09 -6.35 -1.77
C SER A 33 12.74 -5.85 -2.27
N LYS A 34 12.77 -4.78 -3.09
CA LYS A 34 11.57 -4.31 -3.81
C LYS A 34 10.89 -5.44 -4.60
N TYR A 35 11.69 -6.32 -5.20
CA TYR A 35 11.20 -7.51 -5.87
C TYR A 35 10.42 -8.42 -4.92
N LYS A 36 10.95 -8.76 -3.73
CA LYS A 36 10.26 -9.63 -2.77
C LYS A 36 8.95 -9.02 -2.26
N MET A 37 8.95 -7.72 -2.00
CA MET A 37 7.71 -7.01 -1.61
C MET A 37 6.67 -7.08 -2.74
N ALA A 38 7.09 -6.81 -3.97
CA ALA A 38 6.20 -6.89 -5.14
C ALA A 38 5.70 -8.31 -5.40
N GLU A 39 6.54 -9.32 -5.20
CA GLU A 39 6.19 -10.74 -5.31
C GLU A 39 5.16 -11.13 -4.24
N ARG A 40 5.35 -10.68 -2.99
CA ARG A 40 4.39 -10.90 -1.91
C ARG A 40 3.02 -10.30 -2.22
N VAL A 41 2.99 -9.05 -2.69
CA VAL A 41 1.74 -8.38 -3.11
C VAL A 41 1.11 -9.08 -4.31
N SER A 42 1.90 -9.41 -5.33
CA SER A 42 1.46 -10.14 -6.53
C SER A 42 0.84 -11.50 -6.18
N HIS A 43 1.45 -12.23 -5.25
CA HIS A 43 0.92 -13.48 -4.74
C HIS A 43 -0.43 -13.28 -4.06
N TYR A 44 -0.58 -12.26 -3.20
CA TYR A 44 -1.88 -11.95 -2.60
C TYR A 44 -2.95 -11.65 -3.66
N LEU A 45 -2.66 -10.81 -4.66
CA LEU A 45 -3.61 -10.49 -5.73
C LEU A 45 -4.03 -11.76 -6.49
N THR A 46 -3.06 -12.62 -6.82
CA THR A 46 -3.28 -13.87 -7.55
C THR A 46 -4.12 -14.84 -6.74
N SER A 47 -3.84 -14.99 -5.45
CA SER A 47 -4.61 -15.85 -4.53
C SER A 47 -6.04 -15.36 -4.31
N ASN A 48 -6.31 -14.08 -4.57
CA ASN A 48 -7.66 -13.49 -4.58
C ASN A 48 -8.26 -13.37 -5.99
N GLY A 49 -7.79 -14.18 -6.93
CA GLY A 49 -8.42 -14.35 -8.25
C GLY A 49 -7.99 -13.33 -9.31
N PHE A 50 -6.94 -12.53 -9.06
CA PHE A 50 -6.43 -11.59 -10.06
C PHE A 50 -4.91 -11.67 -10.23
N SER A 51 -4.48 -12.29 -11.33
CA SER A 51 -3.06 -12.35 -11.67
C SER A 51 -2.55 -10.97 -12.09
N TYR A 52 -1.68 -10.37 -11.28
CA TYR A 52 -1.05 -9.10 -11.58
C TYR A 52 0.46 -9.17 -11.33
N GLY A 53 1.26 -8.92 -12.37
CA GLY A 53 2.69 -9.19 -12.34
C GLY A 53 3.48 -8.28 -11.38
N TYR A 54 4.42 -8.87 -10.64
CA TYR A 54 5.32 -8.16 -9.73
C TYR A 54 6.11 -7.02 -10.42
N ARG A 55 6.42 -7.15 -11.72
CA ARG A 55 7.12 -6.10 -12.49
C ARG A 55 6.27 -4.83 -12.60
N SER A 56 4.97 -4.98 -12.88
CA SER A 56 4.04 -3.86 -12.93
C SER A 56 3.89 -3.19 -11.56
N LEU A 57 3.80 -3.98 -10.48
CA LEU A 57 3.78 -3.47 -9.10
C LEU A 57 5.05 -2.71 -8.75
N THR A 58 6.22 -3.24 -9.13
CA THR A 58 7.51 -2.60 -8.88
C THR A 58 7.60 -1.26 -9.60
N ASN A 59 7.12 -1.18 -10.85
CA ASN A 59 7.08 0.08 -11.60
C ASN A 59 6.16 1.09 -10.92
N LEU A 60 4.93 0.70 -10.58
CA LEU A 60 3.99 1.57 -9.85
C LEU A 60 4.56 2.08 -8.53
N TYR A 61 5.27 1.22 -7.79
CA TYR A 61 5.93 1.62 -6.55
C TYR A 61 7.09 2.60 -6.77
N ASN A 62 7.92 2.37 -7.79
CA ASN A 62 9.00 3.30 -8.12
C ASN A 62 8.44 4.66 -8.57
N ASP A 63 7.37 4.66 -9.37
CA ASP A 63 6.68 5.89 -9.77
C ASP A 63 6.11 6.61 -8.53
N ALA A 64 5.53 5.87 -7.58
CA ALA A 64 5.03 6.42 -6.33
C ALA A 64 6.13 7.01 -5.43
N MET A 65 7.33 6.46 -5.49
CA MET A 65 8.49 6.97 -4.74
C MET A 65 9.15 8.17 -5.44
N THR A 66 8.83 8.44 -6.70
CA THR A 66 9.40 9.55 -7.46
C THR A 66 8.56 10.82 -7.25
N GLU A 67 9.22 11.90 -6.84
CA GLU A 67 8.54 13.18 -6.63
C GLU A 67 7.97 13.74 -7.94
N GLY A 68 6.76 14.30 -7.87
CA GLY A 68 6.08 14.89 -9.03
C GLY A 68 5.50 13.88 -10.03
N GLN A 69 5.71 12.57 -9.85
CA GLN A 69 5.13 11.56 -10.72
C GLN A 69 3.67 11.26 -10.35
N ILE A 70 2.83 11.16 -11.37
CA ILE A 70 1.43 10.82 -11.22
C ILE A 70 1.28 9.30 -11.28
N VAL A 71 0.81 8.71 -10.19
CA VAL A 71 0.54 7.26 -10.12
C VAL A 71 -0.91 6.97 -10.42
N VAL A 72 -1.15 6.11 -11.41
CA VAL A 72 -2.49 5.62 -11.74
C VAL A 72 -2.48 4.11 -11.87
N ILE A 73 -3.14 3.45 -10.91
CA ILE A 73 -3.54 2.05 -11.05
C ILE A 73 -4.76 2.01 -11.99
N LYS A 74 -4.61 1.35 -13.15
CA LYS A 74 -5.64 1.35 -14.20
C LYS A 74 -6.74 0.33 -13.96
N GLN A 75 -6.42 -0.77 -13.30
CA GLN A 75 -7.34 -1.88 -13.08
C GLN A 75 -8.07 -1.71 -11.75
N THR A 76 -9.39 -1.53 -11.78
CA THR A 76 -10.23 -1.39 -10.58
C THR A 76 -10.06 -2.55 -9.61
N GLN A 77 -9.98 -3.78 -10.14
CA GLN A 77 -9.79 -4.98 -9.32
C GLN A 77 -8.47 -4.97 -8.53
N VAL A 78 -7.40 -4.36 -9.08
CA VAL A 78 -6.15 -4.17 -8.32
C VAL A 78 -6.34 -3.19 -7.19
N ILE A 79 -7.09 -2.10 -7.42
CA ILE A 79 -7.37 -1.09 -6.40
C ILE A 79 -8.15 -1.71 -5.24
N GLU A 80 -9.20 -2.48 -5.53
CA GLU A 80 -10.02 -3.15 -4.53
C GLU A 80 -9.21 -4.18 -3.74
N LEU A 81 -8.51 -5.07 -4.43
CA LEU A 81 -7.72 -6.11 -3.76
C LEU A 81 -6.56 -5.53 -2.95
N LEU A 82 -5.90 -4.44 -3.39
CA LEU A 82 -4.90 -3.77 -2.56
C LEU A 82 -5.51 -3.11 -1.33
N SER A 83 -6.76 -2.62 -1.41
CA SER A 83 -7.48 -2.06 -0.26
C SER A 83 -7.79 -3.16 0.76
N MET A 84 -8.28 -4.32 0.29
CA MET A 84 -8.49 -5.52 1.10
C MET A 84 -7.20 -6.05 1.70
N TYR A 85 -6.10 -6.02 0.94
CA TYR A 85 -4.79 -6.40 1.45
C TYR A 85 -4.38 -5.54 2.65
N LEU A 86 -4.75 -4.26 2.67
CA LEU A 86 -4.49 -3.35 3.77
C LEU A 86 -5.50 -3.44 4.93
N GLY A 87 -6.51 -4.30 4.81
CA GLY A 87 -7.54 -4.51 5.83
C GLY A 87 -8.80 -3.66 5.68
N TYR A 88 -9.00 -3.00 4.53
CA TYR A 88 -10.22 -2.25 4.22
C TYR A 88 -11.17 -3.08 3.35
N GLU A 89 -12.48 -2.97 3.55
CA GLU A 89 -13.45 -3.74 2.74
C GLU A 89 -13.49 -3.23 1.29
N GLU A 90 -13.37 -1.92 1.12
CA GLU A 90 -13.43 -1.27 -0.18
C GLU A 90 -12.48 -0.07 -0.29
N PHE A 91 -12.19 0.33 -1.52
CA PHE A 91 -11.30 1.47 -1.77
C PHE A 91 -11.86 2.81 -1.24
N ALA A 92 -13.18 2.95 -1.17
CA ALA A 92 -13.80 4.15 -0.61
C ALA A 92 -13.44 4.33 0.87
N GLU A 93 -13.39 3.24 1.64
CA GLU A 93 -12.98 3.25 3.04
C GLU A 93 -11.53 3.70 3.20
N PHE A 94 -10.61 3.12 2.42
CA PHE A 94 -9.20 3.53 2.39
C PHE A 94 -9.05 5.04 2.06
N ARG A 95 -9.82 5.54 1.09
CA ARG A 95 -9.81 6.96 0.72
C ARG A 95 -10.31 7.87 1.84
N LEU A 96 -11.33 7.43 2.58
CA LEU A 96 -11.85 8.19 3.72
C LEU A 96 -10.82 8.23 4.85
N TYR A 97 -10.15 7.12 5.13
CA TYR A 97 -9.10 7.02 6.13
C TYR A 97 -7.92 7.95 5.81
N THR A 98 -7.39 7.89 4.58
CA THR A 98 -6.26 8.73 4.16
C THR A 98 -6.63 10.21 4.17
N LYS A 99 -7.84 10.58 3.73
CA LYS A 99 -8.32 11.97 3.76
C LYS A 99 -8.41 12.53 5.19
N LYS A 100 -8.89 11.74 6.16
CA LYS A 100 -8.99 12.16 7.57
C LYS A 100 -7.61 12.35 8.21
N ASN A 101 -6.66 11.49 7.89
CA ASN A 101 -5.32 11.53 8.48
C ASN A 101 -4.38 12.55 7.84
N THR A 102 -4.65 13.01 6.60
CA THR A 102 -3.92 14.14 6.01
C THR A 102 -4.35 15.51 6.56
N SER A 103 -5.44 15.58 7.34
CA SER A 103 -5.93 16.82 7.95
C SER A 103 -5.40 17.11 9.35
N ASP A 104 -4.55 16.26 9.95
CA ASP A 104 -3.99 16.49 11.28
C ASP A 104 -2.54 15.97 11.40
N PRO A 105 -1.51 16.82 11.21
CA PRO A 105 -0.11 16.42 11.32
C PRO A 105 0.39 16.20 12.76
N SER A 106 -0.47 16.15 13.80
CA SER A 106 -0.02 16.16 15.21
C SER A 106 -0.26 14.90 16.05
N LYS A 107 -0.65 13.74 15.50
CA LYS A 107 -0.87 12.54 16.34
C LYS A 107 -0.27 11.25 15.78
N THR A 108 1.04 11.09 15.94
CA THR A 108 1.66 9.75 16.08
C THR A 108 2.75 9.81 17.15
N ASN A 109 2.35 9.83 18.42
CA ASN A 109 3.20 9.36 19.52
C ASN A 109 2.39 8.29 20.25
N HIS A 110 2.65 7.03 19.94
CA HIS A 110 2.34 5.94 20.86
C HIS A 110 3.66 5.57 21.52
N GLU A 111 4.03 6.30 22.57
CA GLU A 111 4.98 5.78 23.55
C GLU A 111 4.30 4.60 24.28
N PRO A 112 4.98 3.46 24.46
CA PRO A 112 4.50 2.42 25.35
C PRO A 112 4.61 2.93 26.78
N VAL A 113 3.48 2.99 27.48
CA VAL A 113 3.44 3.24 28.91
C VAL A 113 3.95 1.98 29.60
N ASP A 114 5.12 2.07 30.23
CA ASP A 114 5.64 1.09 31.17
C ASP A 114 4.62 0.88 32.31
N PRO A 115 4.12 -0.34 32.55
CA PRO A 115 3.39 -0.63 33.76
C PRO A 115 4.40 -0.99 34.86
N ASN A 116 4.35 -0.18 35.90
CA ASN A 116 4.99 -0.34 37.21
C ASN A 116 4.92 -1.77 37.79
#